data_AF-A0AAE1KJY8-F1
#
_entry.id   AF-A0AAE1KJY8-F1
#
_cell.length_a   1.000
_cell.length_b   1.000
_cell.length_c   1.000
_cell.angle_alpha   90.00
_cell.angle_beta   90.00
_cell.angle_gamma   90.00
#
_symmetry.space_group_name_H-M   'P 1'
#
loop_
_entity.id
_entity.type
_entity.pdbx_description
1 polymer ?
#
loop_
_entity_poly.entity_id
_entity_poly.type
_entity_poly.pdbx_seq_one_letter_code
_entity_poly.pdbx_strand_id
1 'polypeptide(L)'
;MGDDKCIAVGLKEFRANSSPIKENISPSQVLPADPCLSAELCKTLEYCDTHSEDTIENFHVPDNESEGFHYVLGYIVHKFQNKYPNLGTDVKSSGDWMSLIDNGGLKRMAPEFISKFEVAENLFRKSHGDELKENGPGLQKMTELVTGSLPDVPQEVVKLYLWCRLQIRIKSLNRTLKAENVRNKYKKLSKVAG
;
A
#
# COMPACT_ATOMS: atom_id res chain seq x y z
N MET A 1 -2.54 9.08 36.30
CA MET A 1 -1.43 8.64 35.45
C MET A 1 -2.00 7.70 34.41
N GLY A 2 -2.22 8.19 33.19
CA GLY A 2 -2.70 7.39 32.07
C GLY A 2 -1.70 7.59 30.95
N ASP A 3 -1.00 6.53 30.58
CA ASP A 3 0.13 6.57 29.68
C ASP A 3 -0.30 6.95 28.25
N ASP A 4 0.35 7.97 27.73
CA ASP A 4 0.39 8.33 26.32
C ASP A 4 0.96 7.16 25.51
N LYS A 5 0.10 6.28 24.98
CA LYS A 5 0.48 5.34 23.92
C LYS A 5 0.61 6.08 22.59
N CYS A 6 1.75 6.74 22.50
CA CYS A 6 2.23 7.48 21.35
C CYS A 6 2.66 6.48 20.26
N ILE A 7 1.88 6.36 19.16
CA ILE A 7 2.38 5.79 17.88
C ILE A 7 3.27 6.85 17.16
N ALA A 8 3.52 8.01 17.79
CA ALA A 8 4.11 9.21 17.17
C ALA A 8 5.50 9.59 17.72
N VAL A 9 6.38 8.63 18.04
CA VAL A 9 7.74 8.94 18.53
C VAL A 9 8.79 9.03 17.40
N GLY A 10 8.53 8.54 16.19
CA GLY A 10 9.50 8.54 15.09
C GLY A 10 9.71 9.88 14.34
N LEU A 11 9.15 11.00 14.81
CA LEU A 11 8.89 12.19 13.98
C LEU A 11 9.96 13.32 14.03
N LYS A 12 11.04 13.24 14.85
CA LYS A 12 11.82 14.45 15.20
C LYS A 12 13.19 14.68 14.53
N GLU A 13 13.82 13.74 13.81
CA GLU A 13 15.27 13.85 13.53
C GLU A 13 15.72 13.96 12.04
N PHE A 14 14.87 14.38 11.10
CA PHE A 14 15.20 14.28 9.65
C PHE A 14 15.73 15.55 8.93
N ARG A 15 16.03 16.67 9.61
CA ARG A 15 16.27 17.96 8.92
C ARG A 15 17.67 18.16 8.29
N ALA A 16 18.61 17.21 8.37
CA ALA A 16 20.02 17.54 8.12
C ALA A 16 20.56 17.37 6.68
N ASN A 17 20.03 16.48 5.82
CA ASN A 17 20.83 16.02 4.66
C ASN A 17 20.10 15.88 3.31
N SER A 18 19.52 16.96 2.78
CA SER A 18 19.13 16.97 1.35
C SER A 18 19.38 18.33 0.70
N SER A 19 20.42 18.40 -0.14
CA SER A 19 20.69 19.53 -1.03
C SER A 19 19.82 19.46 -2.31
N PRO A 20 19.59 20.60 -3.00
CA PRO A 20 18.36 20.86 -3.73
C PRO A 20 18.42 20.49 -5.22
N ILE A 21 17.28 20.04 -5.74
CA ILE A 21 16.99 20.02 -7.19
C ILE A 21 16.81 21.48 -7.64
N LYS A 22 17.61 21.91 -8.62
CA LYS A 22 17.49 23.21 -9.27
C LYS A 22 16.35 23.17 -10.28
N GLU A 23 15.25 23.88 -10.01
CA GLU A 23 14.35 24.35 -11.06
C GLU A 23 14.06 25.84 -10.88
N ASN A 24 14.29 26.59 -11.95
CA ASN A 24 14.04 28.02 -12.08
C ASN A 24 12.52 28.28 -12.06
N ILE A 25 11.99 28.84 -10.97
CA ILE A 25 10.65 29.44 -10.93
C ILE A 25 10.74 30.77 -10.16
N SER A 26 10.30 31.84 -10.82
CA SER A 26 10.22 33.20 -10.28
C SER A 26 9.15 33.30 -9.17
N PRO A 27 9.34 34.13 -8.13
CA PRO A 27 8.74 33.90 -6.83
C PRO A 27 7.41 34.65 -6.66
N SER A 28 6.31 33.92 -6.52
CA SER A 28 5.12 34.40 -5.79
C SER A 28 4.26 33.21 -5.37
N GLN A 29 4.22 33.01 -4.04
CA GLN A 29 3.32 32.11 -3.28
C GLN A 29 3.60 30.59 -3.38
N VAL A 30 4.58 30.12 -2.61
CA VAL A 30 4.81 28.69 -2.34
C VAL A 30 4.31 28.36 -0.93
N LEU A 31 3.20 27.64 -0.85
CA LEU A 31 2.73 26.93 0.34
C LEU A 31 3.67 25.74 0.63
N PRO A 32 3.93 25.39 1.90
CA PRO A 32 4.93 24.39 2.25
C PRO A 32 4.54 23.00 1.73
N ALA A 33 5.44 22.41 0.95
CA ALA A 33 5.31 21.07 0.41
C ALA A 33 5.63 20.03 1.51
N ASP A 34 4.65 19.18 1.82
CA ASP A 34 4.79 18.04 2.73
C ASP A 34 5.56 16.89 2.03
N PRO A 35 6.72 16.43 2.56
CA PRO A 35 7.50 15.35 1.96
C PRO A 35 7.03 13.95 2.41
N CYS A 36 7.03 13.00 1.45
CA CYS A 36 6.39 11.69 1.58
C CYS A 36 7.19 10.64 2.38
N LEU A 37 6.47 9.86 3.18
CA LEU A 37 6.87 8.99 4.30
C LEU A 37 7.39 7.58 3.92
N SER A 38 8.09 7.39 2.79
CA SER A 38 8.13 6.05 2.17
C SER A 38 9.39 5.20 2.38
N ALA A 39 10.51 5.76 2.83
CA ALA A 39 11.82 5.08 2.71
C ALA A 39 12.27 4.25 3.94
N GLU A 40 11.83 4.57 5.16
CA GLU A 40 12.41 3.96 6.38
C GLU A 40 11.64 2.77 6.98
N LEU A 41 10.44 2.47 6.51
CA LEU A 41 9.68 1.30 6.97
C LEU A 41 10.29 -0.05 6.50
N CYS A 42 11.42 -0.01 5.78
CA CYS A 42 12.02 -1.18 5.13
C CYS A 42 13.00 -1.98 6.02
N LYS A 43 13.41 -1.49 7.20
CA LYS A 43 14.65 -2.00 7.84
C LYS A 43 14.54 -2.85 9.09
N THR A 44 13.38 -3.04 9.71
CA THR A 44 13.37 -3.79 10.97
C THR A 44 12.06 -4.51 11.17
N LEU A 45 12.13 -5.82 11.43
CA LEU A 45 11.30 -6.62 12.34
C LEU A 45 11.64 -8.11 12.10
N GLU A 46 12.37 -8.71 13.06
CA GLU A 46 12.58 -10.17 13.14
C GLU A 46 11.35 -10.82 13.78
N TYR A 47 10.81 -11.89 13.17
CA TYR A 47 9.72 -12.70 13.70
C TYR A 47 9.88 -14.18 13.33
N CYS A 48 9.47 -15.06 14.26
CA CYS A 48 9.62 -16.52 14.24
C CYS A 48 8.66 -17.20 13.26
N ASP A 49 9.20 -18.08 12.42
CA ASP A 49 8.44 -18.84 11.42
C ASP A 49 7.51 -19.87 12.06
N THR A 50 6.26 -19.85 11.63
CA THR A 50 5.40 -21.03 11.60
C THR A 50 4.97 -21.21 10.16
N HIS A 51 5.76 -21.98 9.40
CA HIS A 51 5.40 -22.41 8.06
C HIS A 51 4.34 -23.51 8.19
N SER A 52 3.06 -23.14 8.02
CA SER A 52 2.08 -24.09 7.48
C SER A 52 2.20 -24.05 5.96
N GLU A 53 2.53 -25.19 5.36
CA GLU A 53 2.35 -25.43 3.93
C GLU A 53 0.84 -25.50 3.64
N ASP A 54 0.18 -24.35 3.67
CA ASP A 54 -1.21 -24.28 3.24
C ASP A 54 -1.24 -24.23 1.71
N THR A 55 -1.87 -25.26 1.14
CA THR A 55 -2.33 -25.33 -0.25
C THR A 55 -2.71 -23.96 -0.79
N ILE A 56 -2.23 -23.61 -1.98
CA ILE A 56 -2.62 -22.39 -2.71
C ILE A 56 -4.13 -22.48 -2.97
N GLU A 57 -4.93 -22.02 -2.02
CA GLU A 57 -6.36 -21.84 -2.20
C GLU A 57 -6.57 -20.85 -3.35
N ASN A 58 -7.52 -21.15 -4.24
CA ASN A 58 -7.99 -20.23 -5.26
C ASN A 58 -8.64 -19.02 -4.59
N PHE A 59 -7.83 -18.08 -4.14
CA PHE A 59 -8.27 -16.83 -3.56
C PHE A 59 -8.63 -15.87 -4.68
N HIS A 60 -9.83 -15.31 -4.60
CA HIS A 60 -10.24 -14.20 -5.45
C HIS A 60 -10.40 -12.95 -4.57
N VAL A 61 -9.96 -11.81 -5.10
CA VAL A 61 -10.21 -10.53 -4.42
C VAL A 61 -11.71 -10.29 -4.36
N PRO A 62 -12.28 -9.87 -3.21
CA PRO A 62 -13.72 -9.58 -3.11
C PRO A 62 -14.19 -8.62 -4.21
N ASP A 63 -15.37 -8.87 -4.77
CA ASP A 63 -15.92 -8.12 -5.92
C ASP A 63 -15.93 -6.60 -5.68
N ASN A 64 -16.24 -6.17 -4.45
CA ASN A 64 -16.29 -4.76 -4.05
C ASN A 64 -14.90 -4.08 -3.97
N GLU A 65 -13.82 -4.85 -4.07
CA GLU A 65 -12.43 -4.38 -4.06
C GLU A 65 -11.70 -4.68 -5.39
N SER A 66 -12.30 -5.50 -6.26
CA SER A 66 -11.72 -5.99 -7.51
C SER A 66 -11.23 -4.87 -8.43
N GLU A 67 -12.06 -3.84 -8.66
CA GLU A 67 -11.70 -2.70 -9.52
C GLU A 67 -10.53 -1.88 -8.94
N GLY A 68 -10.54 -1.68 -7.62
CA GLY A 68 -9.45 -1.00 -6.91
C GLY A 68 -8.14 -1.81 -6.95
N PHE A 69 -8.24 -3.14 -6.86
CA PHE A 69 -7.11 -4.04 -7.02
C PHE A 69 -6.53 -3.94 -8.44
N HIS A 70 -7.35 -4.04 -9.49
CA HIS A 70 -6.91 -3.88 -10.88
C HIS A 70 -6.28 -2.52 -11.14
N TYR A 71 -6.80 -1.46 -10.50
CA TYR A 71 -6.22 -0.12 -10.61
C TYR A 71 -4.81 -0.03 -10.04
N VAL A 72 -4.56 -0.65 -8.88
CA VAL A 72 -3.21 -0.75 -8.29
C VAL A 72 -2.28 -1.56 -9.19
N LEU A 73 -2.76 -2.67 -9.76
CA LEU A 73 -2.01 -3.46 -10.73
C LEU A 73 -1.66 -2.64 -11.98
N GLY A 74 -2.58 -1.82 -12.46
CA GLY A 74 -2.35 -0.88 -13.56
C GLY A 74 -1.24 0.13 -13.26
N TYR A 75 -1.21 0.68 -12.04
CA TYR A 75 -0.12 1.56 -11.60
C TYR A 75 1.25 0.85 -11.64
N ILE A 76 1.31 -0.40 -11.21
CA ILE A 76 2.55 -1.20 -11.23
C ILE A 76 3.03 -1.42 -12.67
N VAL A 77 2.13 -1.77 -13.58
CA VAL A 77 2.43 -1.90 -15.01
C VAL A 77 3.00 -0.60 -15.55
N HIS A 78 2.32 0.52 -15.30
CA HIS A 78 2.78 1.83 -15.75
C HIS A 78 4.20 2.15 -15.26
N LYS A 79 4.51 1.82 -13.99
CA LYS A 79 5.84 2.06 -13.40
C LYS A 79 6.94 1.23 -14.07
N PHE A 80 6.63 0.00 -14.48
CA PHE A 80 7.61 -0.96 -14.97
C PHE A 80 7.55 -1.24 -16.48
N GLN A 81 6.66 -0.58 -17.23
CA GLN A 81 6.41 -0.85 -18.66
C GLN A 81 7.68 -0.83 -19.54
N ASN A 82 8.66 0.02 -19.20
CA ASN A 82 9.91 0.11 -19.97
C ASN A 82 10.86 -1.07 -19.71
N LYS A 83 10.77 -1.69 -18.53
CA LYS A 83 11.65 -2.78 -18.10
C LYS A 83 11.01 -4.16 -18.33
N TYR A 84 9.69 -4.26 -18.15
CA TYR A 84 8.91 -5.48 -18.35
C TYR A 84 7.68 -5.17 -19.25
N PRO A 85 7.88 -5.02 -20.57
CA PRO A 85 6.79 -4.67 -21.50
C PRO A 85 5.63 -5.67 -21.50
N ASN A 86 5.91 -6.94 -21.17
CA ASN A 86 4.91 -8.00 -21.14
C ASN A 86 4.05 -7.99 -19.87
N LEU A 87 4.33 -7.12 -18.89
CA LEU A 87 3.60 -7.07 -17.63
C LEU A 87 2.14 -6.63 -17.82
N GLY A 88 1.84 -5.92 -18.91
CA GLY A 88 0.50 -5.43 -19.19
C GLY A 88 0.40 -4.59 -20.45
N THR A 89 -0.78 -4.05 -20.69
CA THR A 89 -1.11 -3.26 -21.89
C THR A 89 -1.84 -1.98 -21.51
N ASP A 90 -2.05 -1.09 -22.48
CA ASP A 90 -2.98 0.03 -22.32
C ASP A 90 -4.40 -0.45 -22.02
N VAL A 91 -5.13 0.36 -21.26
CA VAL A 91 -6.58 0.17 -21.07
C VAL A 91 -7.26 0.31 -22.44
N LYS A 92 -7.95 -0.75 -22.87
CA LYS A 92 -8.87 -0.69 -24.01
C LYS A 92 -10.23 -0.18 -23.51
N SER A 93 -11.01 0.44 -24.40
CA SER A 93 -12.39 0.79 -24.07
C SER A 93 -13.21 -0.49 -23.93
N SER A 94 -13.52 -0.89 -22.69
CA SER A 94 -14.25 -2.12 -22.35
C SER A 94 -15.51 -1.87 -21.53
N GLY A 95 -15.87 -0.60 -21.28
CA GLY A 95 -17.07 -0.22 -20.53
C GLY A 95 -17.00 -0.48 -19.03
N ASP A 96 -15.85 -0.88 -18.49
CA ASP A 96 -15.64 -1.01 -17.04
C ASP A 96 -15.19 0.31 -16.40
N TRP A 97 -15.18 0.36 -15.07
CA TRP A 97 -14.83 1.57 -14.32
C TRP A 97 -13.47 2.14 -14.70
N MET A 98 -12.45 1.29 -14.90
CA MET A 98 -11.12 1.75 -15.30
C MET A 98 -11.12 2.40 -16.68
N SER A 99 -11.88 1.86 -17.64
CA SER A 99 -12.05 2.48 -18.96
C SER A 99 -12.82 3.80 -18.89
N LEU A 100 -13.70 3.98 -17.90
CA LEU A 100 -14.45 5.24 -17.71
C LEU A 100 -13.58 6.36 -17.11
N ILE A 101 -12.61 6.02 -16.26
CA ILE A 101 -11.72 7.01 -15.62
C ILE A 101 -10.40 7.21 -16.36
N ASP A 102 -10.13 6.43 -17.41
CA ASP A 102 -8.91 6.55 -18.19
C ASP A 102 -8.93 7.78 -19.10
N ASN A 103 -7.90 8.60 -19.00
CA ASN A 103 -7.65 9.74 -19.88
C ASN A 103 -6.48 9.47 -20.86
N GLY A 104 -6.21 8.19 -21.17
CA GLY A 104 -5.19 7.75 -22.12
C GLY A 104 -3.83 7.42 -21.50
N GLY A 105 -3.77 7.13 -20.20
CA GLY A 105 -2.52 6.87 -19.47
C GLY A 105 -2.57 5.67 -18.53
N LEU A 106 -3.76 5.11 -18.29
CA LEU A 106 -3.93 3.94 -17.45
C LEU A 106 -3.50 2.67 -18.19
N LYS A 107 -2.94 1.74 -17.42
CA LYS A 107 -2.51 0.43 -17.89
C LYS A 107 -3.32 -0.66 -17.22
N ARG A 108 -3.40 -1.84 -17.86
CA ARG A 108 -3.94 -3.08 -17.29
C ARG A 108 -2.83 -4.11 -17.21
N MET A 109 -2.79 -4.82 -16.10
CA MET A 109 -1.93 -5.99 -15.97
C MET A 109 -2.44 -7.13 -16.85
N ALA A 110 -1.52 -7.90 -17.42
CA ALA A 110 -1.88 -9.03 -18.25
C ALA A 110 -2.50 -10.16 -17.38
N PRO A 111 -3.49 -10.91 -17.89
CA PRO A 111 -4.24 -11.92 -17.12
C PRO A 111 -3.36 -12.98 -16.43
N GLU A 112 -2.26 -13.37 -17.04
CA GLU A 112 -1.30 -14.34 -16.50
C GLU A 112 -0.58 -13.86 -15.23
N PHE A 113 -0.53 -12.54 -15.01
CA PHE A 113 0.02 -11.95 -13.79
C PHE A 113 -1.06 -11.65 -12.76
N ILE A 114 -2.30 -11.37 -13.17
CA ILE A 114 -3.40 -11.06 -12.24
C ILE A 114 -3.58 -12.18 -11.21
N SER A 115 -3.70 -13.43 -11.67
CA SER A 115 -3.84 -14.60 -10.78
C SER A 115 -2.67 -14.75 -9.80
N LYS A 116 -1.45 -14.37 -10.22
CA LYS A 116 -0.26 -14.34 -9.36
C LYS A 116 -0.40 -13.26 -8.26
N PHE A 117 -0.89 -12.09 -8.60
CA PHE A 117 -1.10 -11.03 -7.61
C PHE A 117 -2.30 -11.28 -6.68
N GLU A 118 -3.25 -12.13 -7.06
CA GLU A 118 -4.27 -12.63 -6.13
C GLU A 118 -3.66 -13.51 -5.04
N VAL A 119 -2.69 -14.36 -5.38
CA VAL A 119 -1.90 -15.11 -4.39
C VAL A 119 -1.16 -14.14 -3.46
N ALA A 120 -0.55 -13.08 -4.00
CA ALA A 120 0.11 -12.05 -3.19
C ALA A 120 -0.86 -11.34 -2.24
N GLU A 121 -2.07 -10.98 -2.69
CA GLU A 121 -3.10 -10.37 -1.85
C GLU A 121 -3.57 -11.33 -0.74
N ASN A 122 -3.75 -12.61 -1.07
CA ASN A 122 -4.13 -13.63 -0.09
C ASN A 122 -3.07 -13.72 1.04
N LEU A 123 -1.79 -13.82 0.66
CA LEU A 123 -0.68 -13.87 1.60
C LEU A 123 -0.58 -12.61 2.44
N PHE A 124 -0.79 -11.43 1.84
CA PHE A 124 -0.85 -10.16 2.56
C PHE A 124 -1.97 -10.16 3.61
N ARG A 125 -3.18 -10.61 3.24
CA ARG A 125 -4.34 -10.70 4.14
C ARG A 125 -4.14 -11.71 5.25
N LYS A 126 -3.63 -12.89 4.96
CA LYS A 126 -3.33 -13.92 5.97
C LYS A 126 -2.28 -13.41 6.97
N SER A 127 -1.27 -12.67 6.49
CA SER A 127 -0.18 -12.14 7.34
C SER A 127 -0.64 -11.03 8.29
N HIS A 128 -1.39 -10.04 7.80
CA HIS A 128 -1.78 -8.89 8.61
C HIS A 128 -3.18 -9.03 9.24
N GLY A 129 -4.13 -9.63 8.54
CA GLY A 129 -5.54 -9.71 8.96
C GLY A 129 -6.22 -8.34 8.98
N ASP A 130 -7.11 -8.15 9.96
CA ASP A 130 -7.92 -6.93 10.12
C ASP A 130 -7.17 -5.73 10.73
N GLU A 131 -5.93 -5.94 11.20
CA GLU A 131 -5.09 -4.90 11.78
C GLU A 131 -3.67 -4.94 11.19
N LEU A 132 -2.86 -3.91 11.43
CA LEU A 132 -1.42 -4.03 11.21
C LEU A 132 -0.80 -4.57 12.50
N LYS A 133 -0.50 -5.87 12.51
CA LYS A 133 0.22 -6.49 13.60
C LYS A 133 1.61 -5.87 13.69
N GLU A 134 1.97 -5.33 14.87
CA GLU A 134 3.30 -4.78 15.17
C GLU A 134 4.41 -5.83 14.93
N ASN A 135 4.07 -7.12 15.06
CA ASN A 135 4.95 -8.27 14.79
C ASN A 135 4.65 -8.97 13.45
N GLY A 136 3.91 -8.34 12.53
CA GLY A 136 3.70 -8.88 11.19
C GLY A 136 4.99 -8.90 10.36
N PRO A 137 5.09 -9.71 9.30
CA PRO A 137 6.27 -9.69 8.45
C PRO A 137 6.46 -8.28 7.86
N GLY A 138 7.63 -7.71 8.08
CA GLY A 138 8.02 -6.46 7.43
C GLY A 138 7.99 -6.60 5.90
N LEU A 139 7.95 -5.48 5.19
CA LEU A 139 7.84 -5.45 3.72
C LEU A 139 8.86 -6.36 3.02
N GLN A 140 10.10 -6.39 3.52
CA GLN A 140 11.17 -7.22 2.95
C GLN A 140 10.87 -8.72 3.10
N LYS A 141 10.59 -9.19 4.32
CA LYS A 141 10.24 -10.60 4.57
C LYS A 141 8.98 -11.03 3.82
N MET A 142 7.99 -10.15 3.74
CA MET A 142 6.79 -10.42 2.94
C MET A 142 7.11 -10.50 1.44
N THR A 143 8.01 -9.65 0.95
CA THR A 143 8.47 -9.73 -0.44
C THR A 143 9.16 -11.06 -0.71
N GLU A 144 10.04 -11.52 0.18
CA GLU A 144 10.71 -12.81 0.06
C GLU A 144 9.71 -13.98 0.04
N LEU A 145 8.75 -13.99 0.97
CA LEU A 145 7.69 -14.99 1.05
C LEU A 145 6.85 -15.05 -0.22
N VAL A 146 6.39 -13.90 -0.71
CA VAL A 146 5.55 -13.83 -1.92
C VAL A 146 6.34 -14.17 -3.17
N THR A 147 7.59 -13.72 -3.26
CA THR A 147 8.46 -14.03 -4.42
C THR A 147 8.75 -15.52 -4.52
N GLY A 148 8.90 -16.21 -3.39
CA GLY A 148 9.01 -17.69 -3.36
C GLY A 148 7.79 -18.40 -3.95
N SER A 149 6.61 -17.79 -3.87
CA SER A 149 5.37 -18.32 -4.47
C SER A 149 5.16 -17.87 -5.92
N LEU A 150 5.88 -16.84 -6.38
CA LEU A 150 5.72 -16.19 -7.69
C LEU A 150 7.06 -16.08 -8.44
N PRO A 151 7.70 -17.20 -8.80
CA PRO A 151 9.07 -17.20 -9.32
C PRO A 151 9.24 -16.45 -10.65
N ASP A 152 8.18 -16.35 -11.46
CA ASP A 152 8.24 -15.66 -12.76
C ASP A 152 7.96 -14.15 -12.67
N VAL A 153 7.69 -13.62 -11.47
CA VAL A 153 7.43 -12.20 -11.26
C VAL A 153 8.67 -11.55 -10.65
N PRO A 154 9.26 -10.51 -11.27
CA PRO A 154 10.45 -9.88 -10.73
C PRO A 154 10.20 -9.33 -9.31
N GLN A 155 11.13 -9.59 -8.40
CA GLN A 155 11.01 -9.25 -6.97
C GLN A 155 10.67 -7.77 -6.73
N GLU A 156 11.23 -6.86 -7.53
CA GLU A 156 10.96 -5.42 -7.43
C GLU A 156 9.50 -5.04 -7.78
N VAL A 157 8.84 -5.81 -8.66
CA VAL A 157 7.43 -5.65 -9.02
C VAL A 157 6.55 -6.09 -7.85
N VAL A 158 6.85 -7.27 -7.28
CA VAL A 158 6.19 -7.78 -6.06
C VAL A 158 6.36 -6.79 -4.90
N LYS A 159 7.59 -6.30 -4.68
CA LYS A 159 7.90 -5.34 -3.62
C LYS A 159 7.09 -4.05 -3.76
N LEU A 160 6.97 -3.50 -4.97
CA LEU A 160 6.18 -2.30 -5.20
C LEU A 160 4.70 -2.52 -4.89
N TYR A 161 4.14 -3.66 -5.32
CA TYR A 161 2.77 -4.03 -5.00
C TYR A 161 2.51 -4.07 -3.49
N LEU A 162 3.33 -4.83 -2.76
CA LEU A 162 3.20 -4.97 -1.31
C LEU A 162 3.36 -3.62 -0.60
N TRP A 163 4.26 -2.77 -1.09
CA TRP A 163 4.42 -1.41 -0.59
C TRP A 163 3.16 -0.56 -0.80
N CYS A 164 2.60 -0.56 -2.02
CA CYS A 164 1.33 0.13 -2.32
C CYS A 164 0.21 -0.36 -1.39
N ARG A 165 0.09 -1.69 -1.23
CA ARG A 165 -0.93 -2.31 -0.40
C ARG A 165 -0.82 -1.94 1.07
N LEU A 166 0.40 -1.92 1.60
CA LEU A 166 0.71 -1.50 2.96
C LEU A 166 0.37 -0.02 3.19
N GLN A 167 0.72 0.85 2.25
CA GLN A 167 0.39 2.27 2.32
C GLN A 167 -1.13 2.52 2.30
N ILE A 168 -1.86 1.83 1.41
CA ILE A 168 -3.33 1.88 1.37
C ILE A 168 -3.91 1.41 2.71
N ARG A 169 -3.36 0.33 3.29
CA ARG A 169 -3.80 -0.21 4.58
C ARG A 169 -3.59 0.77 5.73
N ILE A 170 -2.40 1.35 5.84
CA ILE A 170 -2.08 2.38 6.86
C ILE A 170 -3.05 3.55 6.75
N LYS A 171 -3.30 4.04 5.52
CA LYS A 171 -4.24 5.15 5.29
C LYS A 171 -5.67 4.77 5.71
N SER A 172 -6.11 3.56 5.40
CA SER A 172 -7.43 3.05 5.80
C SER A 172 -7.59 3.01 7.32
N LEU A 173 -6.64 2.39 8.03
CA LEU A 173 -6.64 2.31 9.49
C LEU A 173 -6.63 3.70 10.15
N ASN A 174 -5.81 4.62 9.63
CA ASN A 174 -5.75 6.00 10.12
C ASN A 174 -7.08 6.75 9.93
N ARG A 175 -7.83 6.47 8.86
CA ARG A 175 -9.17 7.06 8.66
C ARG A 175 -10.16 6.53 9.70
N THR A 176 -10.15 5.22 9.97
CA THR A 176 -11.00 4.60 10.99
C THR A 176 -10.71 5.17 12.38
N LEU A 177 -9.44 5.23 12.79
CA LEU A 177 -9.04 5.79 14.08
C LEU A 177 -9.47 7.25 14.24
N LYS A 178 -9.34 8.07 13.19
CA LYS A 178 -9.81 9.45 13.20
C LYS A 178 -11.34 9.53 13.40
N ALA A 179 -12.10 8.71 12.69
CA ALA A 179 -13.55 8.68 12.81
C ALA A 179 -14.02 8.25 14.22
N GLU A 180 -13.35 7.26 14.81
CA GLU A 180 -13.61 6.80 16.17
C GLU A 180 -13.30 7.87 17.21
N ASN A 181 -12.16 8.56 17.08
CA ASN A 181 -11.78 9.65 17.96
C ASN A 181 -12.80 10.79 17.93
N VAL A 182 -13.29 11.15 16.73
CA VAL A 182 -14.37 12.14 16.57
C VAL A 182 -15.65 11.67 17.27
N ARG A 183 -16.08 10.42 17.03
CA ARG A 183 -17.25 9.84 17.68
C ARG A 183 -17.13 9.82 19.22
N ASN A 184 -15.95 9.48 19.74
CA ASN A 184 -15.67 9.44 21.17
C ASN A 184 -15.67 10.85 21.78
N LYS A 185 -15.20 11.87 21.05
CA LYS A 185 -15.28 13.27 21.46
C LYS A 185 -16.73 13.72 21.64
N TYR A 186 -17.61 13.44 20.66
CA TYR A 186 -19.02 13.79 20.75
C TYR A 186 -19.74 13.06 21.90
N LYS A 187 -19.45 11.77 22.12
CA LYS A 187 -20.00 11.01 23.26
C LYS A 187 -19.59 11.56 24.63
N LYS A 188 -18.39 12.16 24.75
CA LYS A 188 -17.94 12.81 25.98
C LYS A 188 -18.68 14.12 26.21
N LEU A 189 -18.85 14.94 25.17
CA LEU A 189 -19.58 16.20 25.26
C LEU A 189 -21.06 16.00 25.65
N SER A 190 -21.72 14.98 25.08
CA SER A 190 -23.12 14.69 25.41
C SER A 190 -23.34 14.20 26.85
N LYS A 191 -22.30 13.68 27.53
CA LYS A 191 -22.37 13.23 28.93
C LYS A 191 -22.10 14.33 29.95
N VAL A 192 -21.50 15.44 29.53
CA VAL A 192 -21.21 16.59 30.39
C VAL A 192 -22.35 17.63 30.34
N ALA A 193 -23.16 17.59 29.28
CA ALA A 193 -24.27 18.53 29.05
C ALA A 193 -25.63 18.06 29.60
N GLY A 194 -25.70 16.89 30.24
CA GLY A 194 -26.90 16.36 30.90
C GLY A 194 -26.58 15.91 32.31
#